data_AF-A0A2E7RV53-F1
#
_entry.id   AF-A0A2E7RV53-F1
#
_cell.length_a   1.000
_cell.length_b   1.000
_cell.length_c   1.000
_cell.angle_alpha   90.00
_cell.angle_beta   90.00
_cell.angle_gamma   90.00
#
_symmetry.space_group_name_H-M   'P 1'
#
loop_
_entity.id
_entity.type
_entity.pdbx_description
1 polymer ?
#
loop_
_entity_poly.entity_id
_entity_poly.type
_entity_poly.pdbx_seq_one_letter_code
_entity_poly.pdbx_strand_id
1 'polypeptide(L)'
;MEKIATLMMLVLLGLSVGCSSTEFRDGKDDTAVSIRSRTRSLQAWAETRELYEGIPNPEDFGKGFRDGHYDVAMGGSGRRPVLPPREYRGLGGRNDGEQSRLTAYMDGHEHGVLAIIEQSRLLAELSWEESEDMFDGIPHLSDFRRGYMDGFFRTSMGRSDAPPEVMPGEYSGRQFESGPGKARAKTYRDGYQHGALTAKAEMSDEEMVAPAFADGIQ
;
A
#
# COMPACT_ATOMS: atom_id res chain seq x y z
N MET A 1 -55.80 -14.47 0.74
CA MET A 1 -54.96 -13.25 0.83
C MET A 1 -54.21 -13.13 2.17
N GLU A 2 -54.56 -13.86 3.23
CA GLU A 2 -53.87 -13.79 4.53
C GLU A 2 -52.45 -14.35 4.59
N LYS A 3 -52.10 -15.30 3.71
CA LYS A 3 -50.76 -15.94 3.69
C LYS A 3 -49.64 -15.05 3.11
N ILE A 4 -49.99 -14.03 2.34
CA ILE A 4 -49.01 -13.09 1.73
C ILE A 4 -48.60 -12.04 2.76
N ALA A 5 -49.53 -11.60 3.62
CA ALA A 5 -49.25 -10.64 4.69
C ALA A 5 -48.29 -11.21 5.76
N THR A 6 -48.38 -12.51 6.05
CA THR A 6 -47.49 -13.19 7.00
C THR A 6 -46.07 -13.37 6.44
N LEU A 7 -45.92 -13.63 5.14
CA LEU A 7 -44.61 -13.73 4.49
C LEU A 7 -43.88 -12.38 4.43
N MET A 8 -44.60 -11.29 4.15
CA MET A 8 -44.01 -9.95 4.15
C MET A 8 -43.59 -9.48 5.56
N MET A 9 -44.33 -9.86 6.60
CA MET A 9 -43.96 -9.50 7.97
C MET A 9 -42.69 -10.25 8.45
N LEU A 10 -42.47 -11.49 7.98
CA LEU A 10 -41.24 -12.26 8.25
C LEU A 10 -40.01 -11.71 7.50
N VAL A 11 -40.18 -11.18 6.28
CA VAL A 11 -39.10 -10.55 5.50
C VAL A 11 -38.69 -9.20 6.12
N LEU A 12 -39.62 -8.46 6.72
CA LEU A 12 -39.32 -7.18 7.38
C LEU A 12 -38.65 -7.32 8.75
N LEU A 13 -38.85 -8.45 9.45
CA LEU A 13 -38.18 -8.74 10.73
C LEU A 13 -36.73 -9.25 10.58
N GLY A 14 -36.32 -9.66 9.38
CA GLY A 14 -34.94 -10.09 9.09
C GLY A 14 -33.95 -8.95 8.82
N LEU A 15 -34.41 -7.71 8.69
CA LEU A 15 -33.57 -6.55 8.35
C LEU A 15 -33.13 -5.72 9.57
N SER A 16 -33.50 -6.10 10.79
CA SER A 16 -33.22 -5.31 12.01
C SER A 16 -32.08 -5.84 12.88
N VAL A 17 -31.28 -6.81 12.42
CA VAL A 17 -30.06 -7.27 13.12
C VAL A 17 -28.83 -6.91 12.28
N GLY A 18 -28.41 -5.66 12.31
CA GLY A 18 -27.26 -5.22 11.51
C GLY A 18 -26.58 -3.91 11.91
N CYS A 19 -26.92 -3.32 13.06
CA CYS A 19 -26.33 -2.05 13.48
C CYS A 19 -25.89 -2.12 14.95
N SER A 20 -24.69 -2.67 15.23
CA SER A 20 -23.84 -2.28 16.39
C SER A 20 -22.70 -3.26 16.69
N SER A 21 -21.73 -3.46 15.79
CA SER A 21 -20.50 -4.20 16.13
C SER A 21 -19.31 -4.05 15.15
N THR A 22 -19.14 -2.90 14.49
CA THR A 22 -17.94 -2.66 13.65
C THR A 22 -16.83 -1.86 14.34
N GLU A 23 -17.06 -1.21 15.48
CA GLU A 23 -16.03 -0.33 16.10
C GLU A 23 -14.98 -1.07 16.95
N PHE A 24 -15.18 -2.34 17.32
CA PHE A 24 -14.21 -3.09 18.14
C PHE A 24 -13.21 -3.94 17.33
N ARG A 25 -13.36 -4.04 16.00
CA ARG A 25 -12.40 -4.75 15.14
C ARG A 25 -11.24 -3.87 14.66
N ASP A 26 -11.43 -2.55 14.63
CA ASP A 26 -10.45 -1.59 14.08
C ASP A 26 -9.07 -1.66 14.78
N GLY A 27 -9.03 -1.67 16.12
CA GLY A 27 -7.76 -1.61 16.84
C GLY A 27 -6.86 -2.86 16.75
N LYS A 28 -7.41 -4.03 16.43
CA LYS A 28 -6.62 -5.27 16.25
C LYS A 28 -6.03 -5.35 14.84
N ASP A 29 -6.80 -4.94 13.83
CA ASP A 29 -6.35 -4.91 12.44
C ASP A 29 -5.21 -3.89 12.28
N ASP A 30 -5.30 -2.73 12.94
CA ASP A 30 -4.21 -1.72 12.96
C ASP A 30 -2.88 -2.26 13.50
N THR A 31 -2.94 -3.11 14.53
CA THR A 31 -1.74 -3.69 15.14
C THR A 31 -1.10 -4.72 14.21
N ALA A 32 -1.90 -5.55 13.56
CA ALA A 32 -1.40 -6.56 12.62
C ALA A 32 -0.76 -5.91 11.37
N VAL A 33 -1.41 -4.90 10.80
CA VAL A 33 -0.87 -4.11 9.68
C VAL A 33 0.44 -3.43 10.08
N SER A 34 0.48 -2.81 11.26
CA SER A 34 1.69 -2.15 11.78
C SER A 34 2.86 -3.10 11.98
N ILE A 35 2.63 -4.29 12.56
CA ILE A 35 3.67 -5.31 12.72
C ILE A 35 4.17 -5.77 11.35
N ARG A 36 3.27 -6.07 10.41
CA ARG A 36 3.61 -6.52 9.05
C ARG A 36 4.46 -5.48 8.31
N SER A 37 4.02 -4.22 8.31
CA SER A 37 4.74 -3.11 7.69
C SER A 37 6.14 -2.94 8.30
N ARG A 38 6.27 -3.13 9.62
CA ARG A 38 7.58 -3.07 10.29
C ARG A 38 8.47 -4.24 9.90
N THR A 39 7.95 -5.47 9.87
CA THR A 39 8.71 -6.66 9.44
C THR A 39 9.20 -6.50 8.01
N ARG A 40 8.33 -6.06 7.09
CA ARG A 40 8.72 -5.78 5.70
C ARG A 40 9.81 -4.71 5.59
N SER A 41 9.72 -3.64 6.37
CA SER A 41 10.78 -2.61 6.39
C SER A 41 12.13 -3.15 6.86
N LEU A 42 12.12 -4.06 7.86
CA LEU A 42 13.33 -4.71 8.37
C LEU A 42 13.94 -5.65 7.32
N GLN A 43 13.09 -6.43 6.65
CA GLN A 43 13.50 -7.33 5.58
C GLN A 43 14.08 -6.56 4.40
N ALA A 44 13.39 -5.53 3.91
CA ALA A 44 13.88 -4.68 2.81
C ALA A 44 15.23 -4.05 3.14
N TRP A 45 15.44 -3.60 4.39
CA TRP A 45 16.75 -3.11 4.82
C TRP A 45 17.80 -4.24 4.84
N ALA A 46 17.47 -5.42 5.34
CA ALA A 46 18.41 -6.55 5.39
C ALA A 46 18.86 -6.98 3.99
N GLU A 47 17.96 -6.96 3.00
CA GLU A 47 18.22 -7.33 1.61
C GLU A 47 19.04 -6.27 0.84
N THR A 48 18.92 -4.99 1.21
CA THR A 48 19.53 -3.88 0.45
C THR A 48 20.71 -3.20 1.14
N ARG A 49 20.96 -3.45 2.44
CA ARG A 49 22.00 -2.76 3.23
C ARG A 49 23.41 -2.85 2.62
N GLU A 50 23.73 -3.93 1.91
CA GLU A 50 25.04 -4.14 1.28
C GLU A 50 25.30 -3.13 0.14
N LEU A 51 24.24 -2.61 -0.49
CA LEU A 51 24.33 -1.54 -1.49
C LEU A 51 24.79 -0.20 -0.89
N TYR A 52 24.71 -0.07 0.43
CA TYR A 52 25.02 1.14 1.18
C TYR A 52 26.31 0.98 2.02
N GLU A 53 27.18 0.04 1.67
CA GLU A 53 28.48 -0.07 2.33
C GLU A 53 29.33 1.20 2.13
N GLY A 54 30.00 1.65 3.19
CA GLY A 54 30.90 2.81 3.16
C GLY A 54 30.21 4.17 3.34
N ILE A 55 28.88 4.23 3.48
CA ILE A 55 28.21 5.50 3.83
C ILE A 55 28.54 5.94 5.26
N PRO A 56 28.56 7.26 5.54
CA PRO A 56 28.70 7.76 6.91
C PRO A 56 27.46 7.43 7.74
N ASN A 57 27.67 7.08 9.02
CA ASN A 57 26.60 6.75 9.99
C ASN A 57 25.58 5.71 9.48
N PRO A 58 26.02 4.50 9.10
CA PRO A 58 25.14 3.49 8.48
C PRO A 58 23.99 3.04 9.39
N GLU A 59 24.15 3.14 10.71
CA GLU A 59 23.07 2.84 11.67
C GLU A 59 21.93 3.85 11.59
N ASP A 60 22.24 5.15 11.57
CA ASP A 60 21.26 6.22 11.46
C ASP A 60 20.59 6.20 10.08
N PHE A 61 21.35 5.94 9.02
CA PHE A 61 20.81 5.73 7.67
C PHE A 61 19.85 4.54 7.63
N GLY A 62 20.25 3.37 8.13
CA GLY A 62 19.40 2.19 8.15
C GLY A 62 18.13 2.42 8.98
N LYS A 63 18.21 3.20 10.07
CA LYS A 63 17.03 3.61 10.82
C LYS A 63 16.09 4.49 9.99
N GLY A 64 16.66 5.49 9.31
CA GLY A 64 15.93 6.31 8.35
C GLY A 64 15.21 5.46 7.30
N PHE A 65 15.94 4.56 6.65
CA PHE A 65 15.43 3.65 5.63
C PHE A 65 14.20 2.88 6.11
N ARG A 66 14.29 2.24 7.27
CA ARG A 66 13.16 1.49 7.80
C ARG A 66 11.97 2.39 8.14
N ASP A 67 12.21 3.56 8.71
CA ASP A 67 11.16 4.53 9.05
C ASP A 67 10.45 5.04 7.77
N GLY A 68 11.19 5.37 6.71
CA GLY A 68 10.62 5.85 5.45
C GLY A 68 9.86 4.77 4.67
N HIS A 69 10.42 3.56 4.63
CA HIS A 69 9.73 2.39 4.06
C HIS A 69 8.43 2.09 4.82
N TYR A 70 8.49 2.12 6.15
CA TYR A 70 7.34 1.91 7.01
C TYR A 70 6.27 3.00 6.85
N ASP A 71 6.66 4.28 6.75
CA ASP A 71 5.73 5.40 6.54
C ASP A 71 4.85 5.13 5.32
N VAL A 72 5.46 4.82 4.16
CA VAL A 72 4.71 4.53 2.94
C VAL A 72 3.84 3.29 3.12
N ALA A 73 4.37 2.20 3.69
CA ALA A 73 3.62 0.95 3.91
C ALA A 73 2.37 1.13 4.79
N MET A 74 2.36 2.13 5.66
CA MET A 74 1.21 2.52 6.48
C MET A 74 0.25 3.49 5.78
N GLY A 75 0.40 3.68 4.46
CA GLY A 75 -0.38 4.63 3.68
C GLY A 75 0.12 6.08 3.78
N GLY A 76 1.29 6.30 4.36
CA GLY A 76 1.93 7.59 4.49
C GLY A 76 2.31 8.23 3.15
N SER A 77 2.78 9.47 3.25
CA SER A 77 3.11 10.27 2.06
C SER A 77 4.50 9.97 1.50
N GLY A 78 5.38 9.34 2.29
CA GLY A 78 6.79 9.15 1.96
C GLY A 78 7.59 10.45 1.95
N ARG A 79 7.01 11.57 2.40
CA ARG A 79 7.71 12.84 2.49
C ARG A 79 8.67 12.82 3.67
N ARG A 80 9.82 13.47 3.54
CA ARG A 80 10.73 13.68 4.68
C ARG A 80 9.95 14.27 5.86
N PRO A 81 10.16 13.77 7.08
CA PRO A 81 9.47 14.28 8.26
C PRO A 81 9.89 15.74 8.51
N VAL A 82 8.91 16.62 8.72
CA VAL A 82 9.14 18.06 8.97
C VAL A 82 9.99 18.29 10.21
N LEU A 83 9.78 17.47 11.24
CA LEU A 83 10.59 17.45 12.44
C LEU A 83 11.26 16.09 12.54
N PRO A 84 12.57 16.06 12.81
CA PRO A 84 13.25 14.79 12.96
C PRO A 84 12.74 14.06 14.23
N PRO A 85 12.94 12.72 14.31
CA PRO A 85 12.63 11.95 15.50
C PRO A 85 13.28 12.56 16.74
N ARG A 86 12.70 12.31 17.91
CA ARG A 86 13.09 12.96 19.18
C ARG A 86 14.58 12.83 19.49
N GLU A 87 15.19 11.70 19.18
CA GLU A 87 16.62 11.44 19.35
C GLU A 87 17.53 12.33 18.49
N TYR A 88 17.00 12.87 17.39
CA TYR A 88 17.69 13.83 16.53
C TYR A 88 17.24 15.29 16.79
N ARG A 89 16.26 15.51 17.69
CA ARG A 89 15.84 16.88 18.04
C ARG A 89 16.89 17.54 18.90
N GLY A 90 17.33 18.72 18.50
CA GLY A 90 18.40 19.46 19.17
C GLY A 90 19.81 19.15 18.64
N LEU A 91 19.93 18.23 17.68
CA LEU A 91 21.16 17.93 16.94
C LEU A 91 21.46 18.92 15.81
N GLY A 92 20.57 19.88 15.56
CA GLY A 92 20.67 20.90 14.52
C GLY A 92 21.75 21.95 14.83
N GLY A 93 23.02 21.55 14.81
CA GLY A 93 24.16 22.46 14.79
C GLY A 93 24.92 22.63 16.10
N ARG A 94 24.83 21.70 17.06
CA ARG A 94 25.73 21.74 18.24
C ARG A 94 27.14 21.21 17.93
N ASN A 95 27.26 20.22 17.04
CA ASN A 95 28.54 19.74 16.49
C ASN A 95 28.35 19.03 15.14
N ASP A 96 29.42 18.87 14.37
CA ASP A 96 29.40 18.30 13.02
C ASP A 96 28.94 16.83 12.98
N GLY A 97 29.20 16.06 14.05
CA GLY A 97 28.80 14.66 14.15
C GLY A 97 27.28 14.50 14.25
N GLU A 98 26.64 15.32 15.06
CA GLU A 98 25.18 15.35 15.23
C GLU A 98 24.46 15.72 13.93
N GLN A 99 24.98 16.70 13.20
CA GLN A 99 24.46 17.08 11.89
C GLN A 99 24.65 15.96 10.86
N SER A 100 25.80 15.27 10.89
CA SER A 100 26.09 14.14 10.00
C SER A 100 25.13 12.96 10.22
N ARG A 101 24.82 12.63 11.49
CA ARG A 101 23.85 11.58 11.84
C ARG A 101 22.43 11.91 11.40
N LEU A 102 21.97 13.14 11.64
CA LEU A 102 20.65 13.60 11.17
C LEU A 102 20.56 13.56 9.64
N THR A 103 21.63 13.96 8.94
CA THR A 103 21.69 13.91 7.47
C THR A 103 21.57 12.47 6.99
N ALA A 104 22.36 11.55 7.56
CA ALA A 104 22.30 10.12 7.23
C ALA A 104 20.89 9.54 7.47
N TYR A 105 20.23 9.87 8.58
CA TYR A 105 18.85 9.46 8.84
C TYR A 105 17.88 9.95 7.76
N MET A 106 17.95 11.23 7.39
CA MET A 106 17.03 11.80 6.41
C MET A 106 17.26 11.22 5.01
N ASP A 107 18.51 10.96 4.63
CA ASP A 107 18.84 10.33 3.36
C ASP A 107 18.40 8.86 3.34
N GLY A 108 18.61 8.14 4.45
CA GLY A 108 18.09 6.79 4.63
C GLY A 108 16.57 6.75 4.44
N HIS A 109 15.84 7.68 5.05
CA HIS A 109 14.39 7.76 4.92
C HIS A 109 13.92 7.87 3.46
N GLU A 110 14.55 8.72 2.66
CA GLU A 110 14.20 8.79 1.23
C GLU A 110 14.50 7.50 0.49
N HIS A 111 15.62 6.84 0.78
CA HIS A 111 15.94 5.57 0.14
C HIS A 111 14.96 4.46 0.52
N GLY A 112 14.48 4.44 1.77
CA GLY A 112 13.43 3.54 2.21
C GLY A 112 12.10 3.76 1.47
N VAL A 113 11.73 5.02 1.26
CA VAL A 113 10.55 5.42 0.47
C VAL A 113 10.69 4.97 -0.99
N LEU A 114 11.87 5.15 -1.59
CA LEU A 114 12.13 4.70 -2.96
C LEU A 114 12.09 3.17 -3.07
N ALA A 115 12.67 2.46 -2.10
CA ALA A 115 12.74 1.01 -2.11
C ALA A 115 11.34 0.37 -2.17
N ILE A 116 10.40 0.80 -1.31
CA ILE A 116 9.03 0.29 -1.35
C ILE A 116 8.29 0.70 -2.63
N ILE A 117 8.51 1.91 -3.16
CA ILE A 117 7.91 2.33 -4.43
C ILE A 117 8.37 1.42 -5.58
N GLU A 118 9.68 1.17 -5.71
CA GLU A 118 10.17 0.33 -6.80
C GLU A 118 9.78 -1.15 -6.61
N GLN A 119 9.83 -1.67 -5.38
CA GLN A 119 9.34 -3.02 -5.08
C GLN A 119 7.86 -3.18 -5.44
N SER A 120 7.00 -2.24 -5.03
CA SER A 120 5.57 -2.25 -5.33
C SER A 120 5.28 -2.20 -6.83
N ARG A 121 6.10 -1.49 -7.62
CA ARG A 121 5.97 -1.45 -9.09
C ARG A 121 6.36 -2.78 -9.73
N LEU A 122 7.49 -3.35 -9.34
CA LEU A 122 7.95 -4.63 -9.86
C LEU A 122 6.94 -5.74 -9.57
N LEU A 123 6.39 -5.79 -8.35
CA LEU A 123 5.35 -6.74 -8.00
C LEU A 123 4.08 -6.57 -8.85
N ALA A 124 3.66 -5.33 -9.10
CA ALA A 124 2.53 -5.08 -9.99
C ALA A 124 2.81 -5.58 -11.42
N GLU A 125 4.04 -5.40 -11.93
CA GLU A 125 4.42 -5.82 -13.28
C GLU A 125 4.42 -7.33 -13.39
N LEU A 126 5.05 -8.02 -12.43
CA LEU A 126 5.09 -9.49 -12.39
C LEU A 126 3.68 -10.08 -12.24
N SER A 127 2.85 -9.52 -11.36
CA SER A 127 1.47 -9.99 -11.17
C SER A 127 0.61 -9.78 -12.43
N TRP A 128 0.81 -8.68 -13.15
CA TRP A 128 0.20 -8.49 -14.46
C TRP A 128 0.67 -9.55 -15.47
N GLU A 129 1.99 -9.76 -15.60
CA GLU A 129 2.56 -10.72 -16.55
C GLU A 129 2.06 -12.16 -16.29
N GLU A 130 1.87 -12.55 -15.03
CA GLU A 130 1.30 -13.84 -14.66
C GLU A 130 -0.20 -13.96 -15.02
N SER A 131 -0.93 -12.84 -15.04
CA SER A 131 -2.38 -12.82 -15.20
C SER A 131 -2.89 -12.33 -16.56
N GLU A 132 -2.02 -11.84 -17.44
CA GLU A 132 -2.38 -11.17 -18.70
C GLU A 132 -3.29 -12.04 -19.60
N ASP A 133 -2.95 -13.31 -19.78
CA ASP A 133 -3.70 -14.25 -20.63
C ASP A 133 -5.16 -14.42 -20.18
N MET A 134 -5.48 -14.17 -18.89
CA MET A 134 -6.86 -14.25 -18.39
C MET A 134 -7.73 -13.07 -18.84
N PHE A 135 -7.11 -11.99 -19.31
CA PHE A 135 -7.77 -10.74 -19.69
C PHE A 135 -7.89 -10.58 -21.21
N ASP A 136 -7.60 -11.64 -21.97
CA ASP A 136 -7.76 -11.67 -23.41
C ASP A 136 -9.20 -11.32 -23.83
N GLY A 137 -9.29 -10.43 -24.82
CA GLY A 137 -10.58 -9.97 -25.36
C GLY A 137 -11.25 -8.84 -24.58
N ILE A 138 -10.67 -8.36 -23.47
CA ILE A 138 -11.17 -7.14 -22.81
C ILE A 138 -11.03 -5.93 -23.76
N PRO A 139 -12.12 -5.18 -24.03
CA PRO A 139 -12.02 -3.95 -24.80
C PRO A 139 -11.12 -2.93 -24.08
N HIS A 140 -10.23 -2.28 -24.83
CA HIS A 140 -9.28 -1.32 -24.28
C HIS A 140 -8.30 -1.92 -23.25
N LEU A 141 -7.77 -3.11 -23.53
CA LEU A 141 -6.84 -3.84 -22.66
C LEU A 141 -5.68 -2.97 -22.12
N SER A 142 -5.15 -2.03 -22.90
CA SER A 142 -4.11 -1.11 -22.42
C SER A 142 -4.58 -0.18 -21.29
N ASP A 143 -5.83 0.27 -21.31
CA ASP A 143 -6.44 1.05 -20.23
C ASP A 143 -6.73 0.15 -19.02
N PHE A 144 -7.14 -1.11 -19.24
CA PHE A 144 -7.33 -2.10 -18.19
C PHE A 144 -6.02 -2.39 -17.45
N ARG A 145 -4.97 -2.73 -18.20
CA ARG A 145 -3.61 -2.97 -17.70
C ARG A 145 -3.13 -1.79 -16.86
N ARG A 146 -3.27 -0.56 -17.37
CA ARG A 146 -2.87 0.63 -16.60
C ARG A 146 -3.63 0.74 -15.28
N GLY A 147 -4.95 0.56 -15.33
CA GLY A 147 -5.78 0.51 -14.13
C GLY A 147 -5.28 -0.53 -13.14
N TYR A 148 -5.09 -1.77 -13.61
CA TYR A 148 -4.60 -2.90 -12.82
C TYR A 148 -3.29 -2.56 -12.12
N MET A 149 -2.30 -2.08 -12.86
CA MET A 149 -1.00 -1.66 -12.33
C MET A 149 -1.15 -0.62 -11.22
N ASP A 150 -1.97 0.42 -11.45
CA ASP A 150 -2.20 1.49 -10.47
C ASP A 150 -2.93 0.99 -9.22
N GLY A 151 -3.91 0.11 -9.38
CA GLY A 151 -4.68 -0.49 -8.29
C GLY A 151 -3.82 -1.41 -7.41
N PHE A 152 -3.02 -2.26 -8.06
CA PHE A 152 -2.07 -3.15 -7.39
C PHE A 152 -1.03 -2.34 -6.63
N PHE A 153 -0.35 -1.42 -7.32
CA PHE A 153 0.70 -0.57 -6.76
C PHE A 153 0.23 0.22 -5.53
N ARG A 154 -0.95 0.85 -5.59
CA ARG A 154 -1.47 1.60 -4.44
C ARG A 154 -1.79 0.70 -3.26
N THR A 155 -2.37 -0.46 -3.52
CA THR A 155 -2.75 -1.41 -2.47
C THR A 155 -1.51 -2.03 -1.81
N SER A 156 -0.46 -2.35 -2.56
CA SER A 156 0.78 -2.91 -2.02
C SER A 156 1.54 -1.93 -1.13
N MET A 157 1.38 -0.62 -1.38
CA MET A 157 1.85 0.46 -0.49
C MET A 157 0.91 0.73 0.70
N GLY A 158 -0.06 -0.15 1.01
CA GLY A 158 -0.98 0.04 2.13
C GLY A 158 -1.94 1.23 1.97
N ARG A 159 -2.16 1.72 0.74
CA ARG A 159 -3.17 2.75 0.47
C ARG A 159 -4.54 2.13 0.19
N SER A 160 -5.57 2.96 0.25
CA SER A 160 -6.95 2.54 -0.03
C SER A 160 -7.07 1.88 -1.42
N ASP A 161 -7.80 0.76 -1.42
CA ASP A 161 -8.23 -0.01 -2.59
C ASP A 161 -9.39 0.65 -3.34
N ALA A 162 -9.93 1.75 -2.82
CA ALA A 162 -10.95 2.51 -3.52
C ALA A 162 -10.37 3.09 -4.82
N PRO A 163 -11.11 3.00 -5.95
CA PRO A 163 -10.76 3.69 -7.18
C PRO A 163 -10.51 5.18 -6.90
N PRO A 164 -9.56 5.81 -7.61
CA PRO A 164 -9.30 7.22 -7.41
C PRO A 164 -10.55 8.03 -7.75
N GLU A 165 -10.96 8.92 -6.84
CA GLU A 165 -12.10 9.83 -7.05
C GLU A 165 -11.84 10.75 -8.26
N VAL A 166 -10.60 11.22 -8.38
CA VAL A 166 -10.10 11.99 -9.53
C VAL A 166 -9.31 11.04 -10.41
N MET A 167 -9.80 10.82 -11.63
CA MET A 167 -9.10 10.00 -12.63
C MET A 167 -7.74 10.59 -12.99
N PRO A 168 -6.76 9.77 -13.42
CA PRO A 168 -5.51 10.27 -13.98
C PRO A 168 -5.76 11.30 -15.09
N GLY A 169 -4.84 12.25 -15.27
CA GLY A 169 -4.98 13.35 -16.22
C GLY A 169 -5.22 12.87 -17.65
N GLU A 170 -4.74 11.68 -18.01
CA GLU A 170 -4.95 11.06 -19.32
C GLU A 170 -6.39 10.63 -19.58
N TYR A 171 -7.20 10.46 -18.54
CA TYR A 171 -8.65 10.21 -18.60
C TYR A 171 -9.46 11.48 -18.32
N SER A 172 -8.80 12.64 -18.33
CA SER A 172 -9.43 13.95 -18.16
C SER A 172 -9.71 14.61 -19.51
N GLY A 173 -10.72 15.49 -19.53
CA GLY A 173 -11.07 16.32 -20.69
C GLY A 173 -12.27 15.82 -21.51
N ARG A 174 -12.74 16.69 -22.42
CA ARG A 174 -13.99 16.53 -23.18
C ARG A 174 -14.09 15.22 -23.98
N GLN A 175 -12.95 14.67 -24.42
CA GLN A 175 -12.91 13.39 -25.13
C GLN A 175 -13.42 12.21 -24.28
N PHE A 176 -13.31 12.29 -22.95
CA PHE A 176 -13.81 11.30 -22.00
C PHE A 176 -15.28 11.50 -21.60
N GLU A 177 -15.92 12.56 -22.10
CA GLU A 177 -17.38 12.77 -21.94
C GLU A 177 -18.19 12.01 -23.01
N SER A 178 -17.53 11.63 -24.11
CA SER A 178 -18.09 10.83 -25.20
C SER A 178 -18.27 9.36 -24.81
N GLY A 179 -19.11 8.62 -25.56
CA GLY A 179 -19.33 7.18 -25.33
C GLY A 179 -18.03 6.35 -25.32
N PRO A 180 -17.16 6.44 -26.35
CA PRO A 180 -15.88 5.73 -26.36
C PRO A 180 -14.94 6.14 -25.22
N GLY A 181 -14.88 7.44 -24.92
CA GLY A 181 -14.05 7.92 -23.81
C GLY A 181 -14.52 7.40 -22.45
N LYS A 182 -15.83 7.42 -22.19
CA LYS A 182 -16.43 6.82 -20.98
C LYS A 182 -16.14 5.33 -20.87
N ALA A 183 -16.16 4.60 -21.99
CA ALA A 183 -15.82 3.18 -22.02
C ALA A 183 -14.37 2.93 -21.57
N ARG A 184 -13.40 3.68 -22.11
CA ARG A 184 -11.98 3.60 -21.70
C ARG A 184 -11.77 3.92 -20.21
N ALA A 185 -12.39 4.99 -19.73
CA ALA A 185 -12.32 5.37 -18.32
C ALA A 185 -12.94 4.30 -17.39
N LYS A 186 -14.03 3.65 -17.83
CA LYS A 186 -14.60 2.51 -17.12
C LYS A 186 -13.63 1.32 -17.12
N THR A 187 -13.08 0.94 -18.27
CA THR A 187 -12.11 -0.15 -18.37
C THR A 187 -10.91 0.06 -17.44
N TYR A 188 -10.39 1.28 -17.34
CA TYR A 188 -9.35 1.62 -16.36
C TYR A 188 -9.79 1.36 -14.91
N ARG A 189 -11.00 1.80 -14.53
CA ARG A 189 -11.52 1.57 -13.17
C ARG A 189 -11.73 0.09 -12.87
N ASP A 190 -12.22 -0.66 -13.84
CA ASP A 190 -12.39 -2.11 -13.73
C ASP A 190 -11.01 -2.75 -13.48
N GLY A 191 -10.00 -2.39 -14.29
CA GLY A 191 -8.62 -2.82 -14.09
C GLY A 191 -8.09 -2.48 -12.70
N TYR A 192 -8.29 -1.24 -12.24
CA TYR A 192 -7.87 -0.78 -10.91
C TYR A 192 -8.45 -1.64 -9.79
N GLN A 193 -9.74 -1.94 -9.84
CA GLN A 193 -10.37 -2.79 -8.84
C GLN A 193 -9.78 -4.20 -8.85
N HIS A 194 -9.54 -4.76 -10.04
CA HIS A 194 -8.90 -6.06 -10.18
C HIS A 194 -7.50 -6.08 -9.59
N GLY A 195 -6.62 -5.16 -9.97
CA GLY A 195 -5.26 -5.10 -9.43
C GLY A 195 -5.22 -4.89 -7.92
N ALA A 196 -6.13 -4.07 -7.37
CA ALA A 196 -6.25 -3.89 -5.93
C ALA A 196 -6.69 -5.17 -5.19
N LEU A 197 -7.64 -5.93 -5.76
CA LEU A 197 -8.07 -7.21 -5.20
C LEU A 197 -6.96 -8.26 -5.27
N THR A 198 -6.22 -8.32 -6.39
CA THR A 198 -5.09 -9.24 -6.54
C THR A 198 -4.01 -8.95 -5.51
N ALA A 199 -3.59 -7.68 -5.35
CA ALA A 199 -2.62 -7.30 -4.33
C ALA A 199 -3.07 -7.70 -2.92
N LYS A 200 -4.36 -7.52 -2.58
CA LYS A 200 -4.89 -7.97 -1.28
C LYS A 200 -4.78 -9.47 -1.08
N ALA A 201 -5.12 -10.26 -2.11
CA ALA A 201 -5.03 -11.71 -2.06
C ALA A 201 -3.58 -12.17 -1.86
N GLU A 202 -2.66 -11.69 -2.70
CA GLU A 202 -1.23 -12.03 -2.62
C GLU A 202 -0.60 -11.61 -1.27
N MET A 203 -0.91 -10.40 -0.80
CA MET A 203 -0.41 -9.93 0.50
C MET A 203 -1.01 -10.69 1.68
N SER A 204 -2.18 -11.31 1.52
CA SER A 204 -2.79 -12.17 2.54
C SER A 204 -2.25 -13.60 2.51
N ASP A 205 -1.81 -14.11 1.35
CA ASP A 205 -1.24 -15.45 1.25
C ASP A 205 0.18 -15.52 1.81
N GLU A 206 0.98 -14.44 1.69
CA GLU A 206 2.26 -14.31 2.40
C GLU A 206 2.10 -14.47 3.93
N GLU A 207 0.92 -14.15 4.49
CA GLU A 207 0.60 -14.29 5.91
C GLU A 207 0.60 -15.76 6.38
N MET A 208 0.30 -16.70 5.48
CA MET A 208 0.26 -18.13 5.82
C MET A 208 1.64 -18.79 5.78
N VAL A 209 2.61 -18.18 5.09
CA VAL A 209 3.93 -18.78 4.85
C VAL A 209 5.01 -18.24 5.78
N ALA A 210 4.76 -17.13 6.49
CA ALA A 210 5.74 -16.56 7.42
C ALA A 210 6.16 -17.58 8.50
N PRO A 211 7.39 -18.12 8.43
CA PRO A 211 7.85 -19.13 9.37
C PRO A 211 7.99 -18.52 10.77
N ALA A 212 7.73 -19.33 11.79
CA ALA A 212 7.86 -19.00 13.21
C ALA A 212 9.31 -18.66 13.60
N PHE A 213 9.83 -17.50 13.18
CA PHE A 213 11.12 -16.95 13.60
C PHE A 213 10.98 -16.23 14.95
N ALA A 214 10.36 -16.87 15.93
CA ALA A 214 10.18 -16.32 17.28
C ALA A 214 11.23 -16.79 18.30
N ASP A 215 12.18 -17.64 17.92
CA ASP A 215 13.22 -18.14 18.83
C ASP A 215 14.62 -17.72 18.34
N GLY A 216 15.18 -16.63 18.87
CA GLY A 216 16.64 -16.43 18.82
C GLY A 216 17.18 -15.03 18.50
N ILE A 217 16.65 -13.96 19.10
CA ILE A 217 17.43 -12.73 19.26
C ILE A 217 17.62 -12.49 20.77
N GLN A 218 18.79 -12.92 21.27
CA GLN A 218 19.40 -12.47 22.52
C GLN A 218 20.61 -11.62 22.18
#